data_AF-B9W575-F1
#
_entry.id   AF-B9W575-F1
#
_cell.length_a   1.000
_cell.length_b   1.000
_cell.length_c   1.000
_cell.angle_alpha   90.00
_cell.angle_beta   90.00
_cell.angle_gamma   90.00
#
_symmetry.space_group_name_H-M   'P 1'
#
loop_
_entity.id
_entity.type
_entity.pdbx_description
1 polymer ?
#
loop_
_entity_poly.entity_id
_entity_poly.type
_entity_poly.pdbx_seq_one_letter_code
_entity_poly.pdbx_strand_id
1 'polypeptide(L)'
;MSSDWTPISHENCQQVRGPFYHGTKAHLSIGDLITTGHLSHFEDGRALKHVYFSALMEPAIWGAELAMSLSRLDGRGYIYIVEPTGPFEDDPNLTNKRFPGNPTKSYRTCDPLRIVGSVEDWQGHPADVLQQMLESLEDLKRRGLAIIED
;
A
#
# COMPACT_ATOMS: atom_id res chain seq x y z
N MET A 1 28.42 4.61 -9.55
CA MET A 1 28.52 4.57 -8.09
C MET A 1 27.17 4.05 -7.60
N SER A 2 27.13 2.84 -7.04
CA SER A 2 25.90 2.34 -6.41
C SER A 2 25.63 3.24 -5.22
N SER A 3 24.56 4.02 -5.25
CA SER A 3 24.10 4.68 -4.04
C SER A 3 23.73 3.57 -3.06
N ASP A 4 24.46 3.45 -1.96
CA ASP A 4 24.13 2.49 -0.91
C ASP A 4 22.73 2.85 -0.38
N TRP A 5 21.74 2.07 -0.79
CA TRP A 5 20.39 2.18 -0.28
C TRP A 5 20.40 1.69 1.16
N THR A 6 19.91 2.54 2.07
CA THR A 6 19.75 2.20 3.48
C THR A 6 18.30 1.78 3.71
N PRO A 7 18.03 0.57 4.23
CA PRO A 7 16.68 0.16 4.58
C PRO A 7 16.05 1.09 5.62
N ILE A 8 14.77 1.38 5.46
CA ILE A 8 13.98 2.09 6.46
C ILE A 8 13.48 1.12 7.51
N SER A 9 13.76 1.43 8.76
CA SER A 9 13.36 0.69 9.95
C SER A 9 12.76 1.66 10.98
N HIS A 10 12.25 1.10 12.07
CA HIS A 10 11.68 1.88 13.17
C HIS A 10 12.67 2.92 13.74
N GLU A 11 13.97 2.66 13.66
CA GLU A 11 15.02 3.53 14.22
C GLU A 11 15.33 4.75 13.34
N ASN A 12 15.13 4.64 12.02
CA ASN A 12 15.54 5.67 11.06
C ASN A 12 14.38 6.23 10.21
N CYS A 13 13.16 5.75 10.38
CA CYS A 13 11.97 6.18 9.62
C CYS A 13 11.71 7.69 9.67
N GLN A 14 12.13 8.35 10.74
CA GLN A 14 12.08 9.81 10.89
C GLN A 14 12.93 10.57 9.87
N GLN A 15 13.78 9.91 9.10
CA GLN A 15 14.54 10.53 8.00
C GLN A 15 13.70 10.65 6.73
N VAL A 16 12.65 9.85 6.59
CA VAL A 16 11.72 9.91 5.47
C VAL A 16 10.69 11.00 5.74
N ARG A 17 10.41 11.81 4.71
CA ARG A 17 9.38 12.86 4.75
C ARG A 17 8.30 12.52 3.74
N GLY A 18 7.06 12.79 4.12
CA GLY A 18 5.91 12.70 3.24
C GLY A 18 5.88 13.80 2.17
N PRO A 19 4.73 14.00 1.49
CA PRO A 19 3.44 13.40 1.82
C PRO A 19 3.44 11.87 1.65
N PHE A 20 2.69 11.21 2.52
CA PHE A 20 2.44 9.77 2.43
C PHE A 20 1.01 9.53 1.96
N TYR A 21 0.81 8.45 1.23
CA TYR A 21 -0.45 8.10 0.59
C TYR A 21 -0.89 6.70 0.99
N HIS A 22 -2.19 6.56 1.27
CA HIS A 22 -2.83 5.28 1.51
C HIS A 22 -4.00 5.11 0.54
N GLY A 23 -3.93 4.08 -0.29
CA GLY A 23 -4.99 3.68 -1.20
C GLY A 23 -5.90 2.63 -0.57
N THR A 24 -7.22 2.85 -0.64
CA THR A 24 -8.20 1.94 -0.04
C THR A 24 -9.56 2.01 -0.73
N LYS A 25 -10.39 1.00 -0.51
CA LYS A 25 -11.82 1.00 -0.85
C LYS A 25 -12.69 1.72 0.18
N ALA A 26 -12.16 1.97 1.38
CA ALA A 26 -12.93 2.54 2.48
C ALA A 26 -13.14 4.04 2.29
N HIS A 27 -14.39 4.48 2.42
CA HIS A 27 -14.75 5.90 2.46
C HIS A 27 -14.57 6.40 3.90
N LEU A 28 -13.59 7.28 4.10
CA LEU A 28 -13.11 7.78 5.39
C LEU A 28 -13.01 9.30 5.33
N SER A 29 -13.00 9.93 6.50
CA SER A 29 -12.93 11.39 6.64
C SER A 29 -11.56 11.86 7.14
N ILE A 30 -11.24 13.12 6.88
CA ILE A 30 -10.09 13.77 7.52
C ILE A 30 -10.25 13.72 9.03
N GLY A 31 -9.20 13.31 9.74
CA GLY A 31 -9.18 13.11 11.18
C GLY A 31 -9.36 11.65 11.60
N ASP A 32 -9.88 10.78 10.73
CA ASP A 32 -10.00 9.35 11.02
C ASP A 32 -8.64 8.68 11.14
N LEU A 33 -8.62 7.55 11.86
CA LEU A 33 -7.46 6.69 12.04
C LEU A 33 -7.65 5.38 11.26
N ILE A 34 -6.68 5.04 10.43
CA ILE A 34 -6.59 3.75 9.75
C ILE A 34 -5.77 2.83 10.64
N THR A 35 -6.35 1.73 11.11
CA THR A 35 -5.72 0.82 12.07
C THR A 35 -5.46 -0.55 11.47
N THR A 36 -4.71 -1.37 12.19
CA THR A 36 -4.51 -2.80 11.87
C THR A 36 -5.79 -3.59 12.17
N GLY A 37 -5.83 -4.87 11.80
CA GLY A 37 -6.95 -5.79 12.03
C GLY A 37 -8.00 -5.83 10.92
N HIS A 38 -7.86 -5.00 9.88
CA HIS A 38 -8.68 -5.10 8.67
C HIS A 38 -8.33 -6.36 7.87
N LEU A 39 -9.30 -6.91 7.13
CA LEU A 39 -9.08 -8.08 6.29
C LEU A 39 -8.18 -7.72 5.09
N SER A 40 -7.21 -8.58 4.80
CA SER A 40 -6.33 -8.48 3.63
C SER A 40 -7.14 -8.46 2.34
N HIS A 41 -6.73 -7.62 1.39
CA HIS A 41 -7.32 -7.62 0.04
C HIS A 41 -6.85 -8.82 -0.80
N PHE A 42 -5.68 -9.40 -0.47
CA PHE A 42 -5.02 -10.40 -1.29
C PHE A 42 -5.23 -11.84 -0.80
N GLU A 43 -5.53 -12.02 0.49
CA GLU A 43 -5.76 -13.34 1.11
C GLU A 43 -7.04 -13.33 1.96
N ASP A 44 -7.98 -14.21 1.62
CA ASP A 44 -9.29 -14.29 2.27
C ASP A 44 -9.16 -14.68 3.75
N GLY A 45 -9.79 -13.90 4.63
CA GLY A 45 -9.86 -14.19 6.07
C GLY A 45 -8.62 -13.81 6.88
N ARG A 46 -7.55 -13.27 6.28
CA ARG A 46 -6.37 -12.79 7.01
C ARG A 46 -6.60 -11.39 7.57
N ALA A 47 -6.55 -11.22 8.89
CA ALA A 47 -6.45 -9.89 9.50
C ALA A 47 -5.03 -9.36 9.36
N LEU A 48 -4.89 -8.14 8.84
CA LEU A 48 -3.60 -7.48 8.62
C LEU A 48 -3.01 -6.99 9.94
N LYS A 49 -1.75 -7.33 10.19
CA LYS A 49 -0.95 -6.85 11.32
C LYS A 49 -0.36 -5.46 11.06
N HIS A 50 -0.30 -5.04 9.81
CA HIS A 50 0.22 -3.74 9.42
C HIS A 50 -0.77 -2.94 8.57
N VAL A 51 -0.61 -1.62 8.61
CA VAL A 51 -1.19 -0.68 7.65
C VAL A 51 -0.10 -0.28 6.65
N TYR A 52 -0.44 -0.31 5.36
CA TYR A 52 0.49 -0.10 4.25
C TYR A 52 0.28 1.29 3.64
N PHE A 53 1.37 1.98 3.30
CA PHE A 53 1.32 3.32 2.70
C PHE A 53 2.59 3.59 1.89
N SER A 54 2.60 4.64 1.08
CA SER A 54 3.74 4.96 0.22
C SER A 54 4.05 6.46 0.17
N ALA A 55 5.31 6.82 -0.08
CA ALA A 55 5.69 8.21 -0.38
C ALA A 55 5.53 8.58 -1.87
N LEU A 56 4.97 7.67 -2.68
CA LEU A 56 4.62 7.90 -4.09
C LEU A 56 3.12 7.65 -4.29
N MET A 57 2.53 8.36 -5.25
CA MET A 57 1.10 8.21 -5.59
C MET A 57 0.82 6.85 -6.25
N GLU A 58 1.72 6.41 -7.13
CA GLU A 58 1.54 5.21 -7.96
C GLU A 58 1.21 3.93 -7.14
N PRO A 59 1.93 3.57 -6.06
CA PRO A 59 1.54 2.43 -5.22
C PRO A 59 0.19 2.61 -4.52
N ALA A 60 -0.17 3.85 -4.14
CA ALA A 60 -1.46 4.13 -3.54
C ALA A 60 -2.62 4.00 -4.55
N ILE A 61 -2.40 4.36 -5.81
CA ILE A 61 -3.36 4.10 -6.90
C ILE A 61 -3.62 2.60 -7.01
N TRP A 62 -2.57 1.78 -7.10
CA TRP A 62 -2.70 0.32 -7.10
C TRP A 62 -3.42 -0.19 -5.85
N GLY A 63 -3.09 0.34 -4.67
CA GLY A 63 -3.76 -0.02 -3.42
C GLY A 63 -5.27 0.21 -3.46
N ALA A 64 -5.71 1.35 -3.99
CA ALA A 64 -7.13 1.68 -4.12
C ALA A 64 -7.85 0.77 -5.15
N GLU A 65 -7.28 0.62 -6.35
CA GLU A 65 -7.90 -0.14 -7.43
C GLU A 65 -7.97 -1.64 -7.16
N LEU A 66 -6.89 -2.21 -6.61
CA LEU A 66 -6.86 -3.62 -6.22
C LEU A 66 -7.81 -3.88 -5.05
N ALA A 67 -7.91 -2.96 -4.08
CA ALA A 67 -8.88 -3.07 -3.00
C ALA A 67 -10.32 -3.16 -3.52
N MET A 68 -10.69 -2.29 -4.47
CA MET A 68 -12.01 -2.31 -5.10
C MET A 68 -12.25 -3.59 -5.88
N SER A 69 -11.33 -3.94 -6.78
CA SER A 69 -11.46 -5.07 -7.70
C SER A 69 -11.50 -6.42 -6.97
N LEU A 70 -10.59 -6.65 -6.03
CA LEU A 70 -10.53 -7.89 -5.25
C LEU A 70 -11.74 -8.04 -4.30
N SER A 71 -12.37 -6.92 -3.95
CA SER A 71 -13.61 -6.90 -3.16
C SER A 71 -14.88 -6.92 -4.00
N ARG A 72 -14.77 -6.97 -5.33
CA ARG A 72 -15.89 -6.94 -6.28
C ARG A 72 -16.80 -5.71 -6.09
N LEU A 73 -16.20 -4.55 -5.86
CA LEU A 73 -16.89 -3.27 -5.73
C LEU A 73 -16.67 -2.42 -6.98
N ASP A 74 -17.67 -1.62 -7.33
CA ASP A 74 -17.59 -0.67 -8.44
C ASP A 74 -16.90 0.63 -8.02
N GLY A 75 -16.06 1.17 -8.91
CA GLY A 75 -15.35 2.43 -8.73
C GLY A 75 -13.85 2.26 -8.52
N ARG A 76 -13.15 3.39 -8.45
CA ARG A 76 -11.68 3.43 -8.37
C ARG A 76 -11.12 3.35 -6.93
N GLY A 77 -11.96 3.55 -5.92
CA GLY A 77 -11.53 3.65 -4.52
C GLY A 77 -11.11 5.07 -4.14
N TYR A 78 -10.39 5.18 -3.03
CA TYR A 78 -10.01 6.43 -2.38
C TYR A 78 -8.52 6.46 -2.07
N ILE A 79 -7.92 7.63 -2.19
CA ILE A 79 -6.53 7.88 -1.81
C ILE A 79 -6.51 8.97 -0.75
N TYR A 80 -5.91 8.67 0.39
CA TYR A 80 -5.75 9.61 1.51
C TYR A 80 -4.30 10.02 1.68
N ILE A 81 -4.10 11.30 2.03
CA ILE A 81 -2.83 11.78 2.56
C ILE A 81 -2.82 11.46 4.05
N VAL A 82 -1.78 10.77 4.49
CA VAL A 82 -1.71 10.22 5.84
C VAL A 82 -0.45 10.63 6.58
N GLU A 83 -0.54 10.66 7.91
CA GLU A 83 0.59 10.81 8.81
C GLU A 83 0.69 9.57 9.71
N PRO A 84 1.85 8.89 9.75
CA PRO A 84 2.05 7.79 10.68
C PRO A 84 2.08 8.31 12.13
N THR A 85 1.35 7.65 13.03
CA THR A 85 1.36 8.03 14.46
C THR A 85 2.47 7.34 15.26
N GLY A 86 3.20 6.43 14.62
CA GLY A 86 4.30 5.67 15.21
C GLY A 86 5.37 5.32 14.18
N PRO A 87 6.38 4.51 14.56
CA PRO A 87 7.43 4.08 13.66
C PRO A 87 6.90 3.23 12.50
N PHE A 88 7.66 3.20 11.40
CA PHE A 88 7.36 2.39 10.22
C PHE A 88 8.64 1.83 9.63
N GLU A 89 8.50 0.86 8.75
CA GLU A 89 9.61 0.21 8.06
C GLU A 89 9.27 0.02 6.58
N ASP A 90 10.27 -0.33 5.77
CA ASP A 90 10.05 -0.69 4.37
C ASP A 90 9.04 -1.84 4.24
N ASP A 91 8.16 -1.77 3.23
CA ASP A 91 7.27 -2.87 2.90
C ASP A 91 8.10 -4.02 2.31
N PRO A 92 8.17 -5.18 2.98
CA PRO A 92 8.95 -6.31 2.49
C PRO A 92 8.34 -6.91 1.21
N ASN A 93 7.05 -6.71 0.93
CA ASN A 93 6.40 -7.20 -0.28
C ASN A 93 6.86 -6.46 -1.55
N LEU A 94 7.42 -5.25 -1.40
CA LEU A 94 7.82 -4.39 -2.51
C LEU A 94 9.32 -4.03 -2.48
N THR A 95 10.03 -4.37 -1.41
CA THR A 95 11.44 -4.05 -1.21
C THR A 95 12.33 -5.25 -1.48
N ASN A 96 13.40 -5.08 -2.27
CA ASN A 96 14.33 -6.15 -2.67
C ASN A 96 13.66 -7.39 -3.30
N LYS A 97 12.48 -7.21 -3.93
CA LYS A 97 11.79 -8.28 -4.67
C LYS A 97 12.19 -8.27 -6.14
N ARG A 98 11.53 -7.43 -6.94
CA ARG A 98 11.82 -7.32 -8.38
C ARG A 98 13.02 -6.41 -8.67
N PHE A 99 13.23 -5.41 -7.83
CA PHE A 99 14.28 -4.41 -7.99
C PHE A 99 15.05 -4.24 -6.67
N PRO A 100 16.35 -3.88 -6.70
CA PRO A 100 17.12 -3.56 -5.50
C PRO A 100 16.53 -2.36 -4.75
N GLY A 101 16.52 -2.45 -3.42
CA GLY A 101 16.01 -1.43 -2.52
C GLY A 101 14.49 -1.26 -2.56
N ASN A 102 14.03 -0.07 -2.17
CA ASN A 102 12.60 0.30 -2.13
C ASN A 102 12.29 1.42 -3.15
N PRO A 103 12.29 1.12 -4.47
CA PRO A 103 12.05 2.14 -5.49
C PRO A 103 10.61 2.68 -5.48
N THR A 104 9.66 1.90 -4.97
CA THR A 104 8.25 2.31 -4.84
C THR A 104 8.02 3.22 -3.63
N LYS A 105 9.00 3.31 -2.72
CA LYS A 105 8.90 4.01 -1.43
C LYS A 105 7.66 3.58 -0.66
N SER A 106 7.47 2.27 -0.57
CA SER A 106 6.33 1.66 0.13
C SER A 106 6.76 1.20 1.51
N TYR A 107 5.90 1.43 2.50
CA TYR A 107 6.17 1.24 3.91
C TYR A 107 4.99 0.55 4.59
N ARG A 108 5.26 0.01 5.78
CA ARG A 108 4.24 -0.56 6.65
C ARG A 108 4.46 -0.16 8.11
N THR A 109 3.39 -0.12 8.89
CA THR A 109 3.42 0.17 10.33
C THR A 109 2.38 -0.62 11.10
N CYS A 110 2.67 -0.94 12.36
CA CYS A 110 1.69 -1.50 13.30
C CYS A 110 0.83 -0.41 13.97
N ASP A 111 1.29 0.84 13.96
CA ASP A 111 0.60 1.98 14.55
C ASP A 111 -0.43 2.56 13.57
N PRO A 112 -1.45 3.27 14.07
CA PRO A 112 -2.42 3.90 13.20
C PRO A 112 -1.82 4.92 12.22
N LEU A 113 -2.49 5.10 11.08
CA LEU A 113 -2.26 6.22 10.19
C LEU A 113 -3.39 7.24 10.36
N ARG A 114 -3.04 8.51 10.61
CA ARG A 114 -4.02 9.60 10.67
C ARG A 114 -4.27 10.16 9.29
N ILE A 115 -5.53 10.27 8.87
CA ILE A 115 -5.88 10.95 7.62
C ILE A 115 -5.81 12.46 7.84
N VAL A 116 -4.96 13.12 7.05
CA VAL A 116 -4.77 14.59 7.07
C VAL A 116 -5.28 15.26 5.80
N GLY A 117 -5.62 14.48 4.77
CA GLY A 117 -6.20 14.97 3.53
C GLY A 117 -6.70 13.84 2.64
N SER A 118 -7.41 14.19 1.57
CA SER A 118 -7.79 13.28 0.48
C SER A 118 -7.20 13.78 -0.83
N VAL A 119 -6.95 12.85 -1.74
CA VAL A 119 -6.59 13.15 -3.13
C VAL A 119 -7.82 12.87 -3.98
N GLU A 120 -8.47 13.91 -4.47
CA GLU A 120 -9.68 13.77 -5.30
C GLU A 120 -9.36 13.65 -6.78
N ASP A 121 -8.38 14.43 -7.26
CA ASP A 121 -7.99 14.49 -8.67
C ASP A 121 -6.79 13.58 -8.95
N TRP A 122 -7.05 12.28 -9.03
CA TRP A 122 -6.07 11.28 -9.50
C TRP A 122 -6.65 10.50 -10.68
N GLN A 123 -5.79 9.91 -11.50
CA GLN A 123 -6.21 9.11 -12.64
C GLN A 123 -5.89 7.64 -12.35
N GLY A 124 -6.90 6.79 -12.48
CA GLY A 124 -6.71 5.35 -12.38
C GLY A 124 -6.01 4.77 -13.61
N HIS A 125 -5.53 3.53 -13.47
CA HIS A 125 -4.92 2.80 -14.57
C HIS A 125 -5.94 2.54 -15.70
N PRO A 126 -5.46 2.45 -16.95
CA PRO A 126 -6.24 1.88 -18.03
C PRO A 126 -6.79 0.49 -17.66
N ALA A 127 -8.02 0.20 -18.08
CA ALA A 127 -8.71 -1.04 -17.69
C ALA A 127 -7.95 -2.31 -18.11
N ASP A 128 -7.24 -2.29 -19.24
CA ASP A 128 -6.40 -3.38 -19.72
C ASP A 128 -5.15 -3.59 -18.84
N VAL A 129 -4.57 -2.52 -18.29
CA VAL A 129 -3.44 -2.58 -17.36
C VAL A 129 -3.88 -3.16 -16.01
N LEU A 130 -5.01 -2.71 -15.48
CA LEU A 130 -5.60 -3.25 -14.26
C LEU A 130 -5.95 -4.74 -14.41
N GLN A 131 -6.57 -5.11 -15.54
CA GLN A 131 -6.92 -6.49 -15.85
C GLN A 131 -5.68 -7.40 -15.91
N GLN A 132 -4.61 -6.97 -16.59
CA GLN A 132 -3.35 -7.72 -16.65
C GLN A 132 -2.72 -7.93 -15.27
N MET A 133 -2.83 -6.95 -14.37
CA MET A 133 -2.35 -7.08 -13.00
C MET A 133 -3.17 -8.12 -12.22
N LEU A 134 -4.50 -8.05 -12.31
CA LEU A 134 -5.40 -9.00 -11.64
C LEU A 134 -5.14 -10.45 -12.12
N GLU A 135 -4.96 -10.65 -13.42
CA GLU A 135 -4.62 -11.96 -14.01
C GLU A 135 -3.26 -12.47 -13.51
N SER A 136 -2.27 -11.57 -13.39
CA SER A 136 -0.95 -11.91 -12.85
C SER A 136 -1.02 -12.34 -11.38
N LEU A 137 -1.82 -11.65 -10.56
CA LEU A 137 -2.05 -12.02 -9.16
C LEU A 137 -2.75 -13.36 -9.04
N GLU A 138 -3.74 -13.63 -9.91
CA GLU A 138 -4.43 -14.91 -9.93
C GLU A 138 -3.50 -16.06 -10.35
N ASP A 139 -2.61 -15.83 -11.32
CA ASP A 139 -1.60 -16.82 -11.71
C ASP A 139 -0.64 -17.16 -10.57
N LEU A 140 -0.14 -16.13 -9.87
CA LEU A 140 0.70 -16.31 -8.69
C LEU A 140 -0.02 -17.12 -7.60
N LYS A 141 -1.31 -16.87 -7.39
CA LYS A 141 -2.14 -17.63 -6.45
C LYS A 141 -2.29 -19.08 -6.88
N ARG A 142 -2.60 -19.35 -8.16
CA ARG A 142 -2.71 -20.72 -8.71
C ARG A 142 -1.42 -21.51 -8.57
N ARG A 143 -0.27 -20.84 -8.66
CA ARG A 143 1.07 -21.45 -8.52
C ARG A 143 1.55 -21.58 -7.09
N GLY A 144 0.78 -21.09 -6.10
CA GLY A 144 1.19 -21.09 -4.69
C GLY A 144 2.36 -20.14 -4.39
N LEU A 145 2.59 -19.14 -5.24
CA LEU A 145 3.68 -18.17 -5.12
C LEU A 145 3.22 -16.80 -4.60
N ALA A 146 1.92 -16.62 -4.35
CA ALA A 146 1.35 -15.43 -3.72
C ALA A 146 1.67 -15.39 -2.21
N ILE A 147 2.95 -15.28 -1.86
CA ILE A 147 3.41 -15.14 -0.47
C ILE A 147 3.28 -13.67 -0.07
N ILE A 148 2.49 -13.41 0.97
CA ILE A 148 2.34 -12.10 1.58
C ILE A 148 3.10 -12.09 2.89
N GLU A 149 4.10 -11.22 2.98
CA GLU A 149 4.87 -10.96 4.19
C GLU A 149 4.16 -9.85 4.97
N ASP A 150 3.35 -10.27 5.95
CA ASP A 150 2.66 -9.39 6.92
C ASP A 150 3.15 -9.66 8.34
#